data_AF-A0A7W5PFL1-F1
#
_entry.id   AF-A0A7W5PFL1-F1
#
_cell.length_a   1.000
_cell.length_b   1.000
_cell.length_c   1.000
_cell.angle_alpha   90.00
_cell.angle_beta   90.00
_cell.angle_gamma   90.00
#
_symmetry.space_group_name_H-M   'P 1'
#
loop_
_entity.id
_entity.type
_entity.pdbx_description
1 polymer ?
#
loop_
_entity_poly.entity_id
_entity_poly.type
_entity_poly.pdbx_seq_one_letter_code
_entity_poly.pdbx_strand_id
1 'polypeptide(L)'
;MQLRQPNAVGLVTVPGDPVAGGVGTDALLRAALRMRTTRIVMGELRGPEAYSFLRAVNTGHPGSITTLHADSPAAAAEQFASMVLQSGTTLGRADILAYVRSTVDVYVQLSATGGRRYVSAIELGQAADRFAH
;
A
#
# COMPACT_ATOMS: atom_id res chain seq x y z
N MET A 1 13.41 7.93 -5.47
CA MET A 1 12.73 7.37 -6.66
C MET A 1 12.34 8.53 -7.56
N GLN A 2 12.67 8.49 -8.85
CA GLN A 2 12.32 9.56 -9.80
C GLN A 2 11.46 8.95 -10.91
N LEU A 3 10.18 9.33 -10.93
CA LEU A 3 9.22 8.86 -11.94
C LEU A 3 9.53 9.57 -13.27
N ARG A 4 9.60 8.81 -14.37
CA ARG A 4 9.76 9.36 -15.73
C ARG A 4 8.43 9.88 -16.33
N GLN A 5 7.44 10.15 -15.49
CA GLN A 5 6.12 10.63 -15.92
C GLN A 5 6.10 12.17 -15.83
N PRO A 6 5.66 12.88 -16.88
CA PRO A 6 5.67 14.34 -16.90
C PRO A 6 4.72 14.94 -15.85
N ASN A 7 3.60 14.26 -15.57
CA ASN A 7 2.60 14.68 -14.59
C ASN A 7 2.75 13.86 -13.30
N ALA A 8 3.84 14.08 -12.56
CA ALA A 8 4.10 13.43 -11.30
C ALA A 8 4.58 14.43 -10.24
N VAL A 9 4.16 14.21 -8.99
CA VAL A 9 4.62 14.97 -7.82
C VAL A 9 5.25 13.98 -6.85
N GLY A 10 6.48 14.28 -6.41
CA GLY A 10 7.16 13.53 -5.37
C GLY A 10 6.91 14.16 -4.01
N LEU A 11 6.40 13.37 -3.05
CA LEU A 11 6.25 13.77 -1.66
C LEU A 11 7.23 12.97 -0.80
N VAL A 12 7.89 13.63 0.15
CA VAL A 12 8.91 13.03 1.01
C VAL A 12 8.59 13.37 2.46
N THR A 13 8.72 12.37 3.33
CA THR A 13 8.51 12.54 4.76
C THR A 13 9.61 13.38 5.39
N VAL A 14 9.25 14.13 6.41
CA VAL A 14 10.21 14.84 7.27
C VAL A 14 10.21 14.11 8.61
N PRO A 15 11.31 13.45 9.01
CA PRO A 15 11.38 12.80 10.30
C PRO A 15 11.19 13.79 11.45
N GLY A 16 10.49 13.37 12.51
CA GLY A 16 10.27 14.20 13.69
C GLY A 16 8.85 14.08 14.22
N ASP A 17 8.61 14.70 15.38
CA ASP A 17 7.27 14.84 15.94
C ASP A 17 6.46 15.84 15.08
N PRO A 18 5.18 15.57 14.77
CA PRO A 18 4.30 16.52 14.07
C PRO A 18 4.29 17.94 14.67
N VAL A 19 4.34 18.06 16.00
CA VAL A 19 4.40 19.34 16.72
C VAL A 19 5.72 20.07 16.45
N ALA A 20 6.79 19.33 16.22
CA ALA A 20 8.12 19.84 15.88
C ALA A 20 8.35 19.98 14.36
N GLY A 21 7.30 19.85 13.54
CA GLY A 21 7.38 19.97 12.08
C GLY A 21 7.66 18.68 11.32
N GLY A 22 7.59 17.52 12.00
CA GLY A 22 7.64 16.21 11.35
C GLY A 22 6.42 15.97 10.46
N VAL A 23 6.62 15.35 9.31
CA VAL A 23 5.56 15.02 8.36
C VAL A 23 5.65 13.53 8.02
N GLY A 24 4.71 12.77 8.59
CA GLY A 24 4.62 11.33 8.39
C GLY A 24 3.92 10.93 7.09
N THR A 25 4.04 9.65 6.72
CA THR A 25 3.50 9.08 5.48
C THR A 25 1.99 9.26 5.35
N ASP A 26 1.23 9.08 6.44
CA ASP A 26 -0.23 9.24 6.43
C ASP A 26 -0.66 10.68 6.08
N ALA A 27 0.06 11.68 6.59
CA ALA A 27 -0.20 13.09 6.30
C ALA A 27 0.04 13.41 4.82
N LEU A 28 1.16 12.92 4.26
CA LEU A 28 1.47 13.08 2.84
C LEU A 28 0.46 12.38 1.95
N LEU A 29 0.02 11.18 2.32
CA LEU A 29 -1.02 10.47 1.59
C LEU A 29 -2.32 11.28 1.56
N ARG A 30 -2.79 11.77 2.71
CA ARG A 30 -3.99 12.62 2.78
C ARG A 30 -3.86 13.93 1.98
N ALA A 31 -2.66 14.48 1.89
CA ALA A 31 -2.37 15.64 1.04
C ALA A 31 -2.44 15.26 -0.45
N ALA A 32 -1.83 14.15 -0.85
CA ALA A 32 -1.86 13.65 -2.24
C ALA A 32 -3.29 13.42 -2.74
N LEU A 33 -4.19 12.93 -1.90
CA LEU A 33 -5.61 12.73 -2.25
C LEU A 33 -6.34 14.05 -2.60
N ARG A 34 -5.81 15.21 -2.18
CA ARG A 34 -6.35 16.54 -2.53
C ARG A 34 -5.74 17.11 -3.81
N MET A 35 -4.72 16.46 -4.38
CA MET A 35 -4.02 16.91 -5.58
C MET A 35 -4.61 16.32 -6.87
N ARG A 36 -5.82 15.72 -6.82
CA ARG A 36 -6.48 15.05 -7.95
C ARG A 36 -5.59 13.95 -8.57
N THR A 37 -4.91 13.20 -7.71
CA THR A 37 -4.07 12.09 -8.18
C THR A 37 -4.91 10.98 -8.79
N THR A 38 -4.40 10.35 -9.86
CA THR A 38 -5.05 9.19 -10.49
C THR A 38 -4.49 7.86 -10.00
N ARG A 39 -3.26 7.85 -9.47
CA ARG A 39 -2.56 6.67 -8.96
C ARG A 39 -1.60 7.06 -7.86
N ILE A 40 -1.50 6.21 -6.84
CA ILE A 40 -0.59 6.42 -5.72
C ILE A 40 0.52 5.39 -5.83
N VAL A 41 1.77 5.85 -5.90
CA VAL A 41 2.95 4.99 -5.76
C VAL A 41 3.53 5.29 -4.39
N MET A 42 3.18 4.46 -3.42
CA MET A 42 3.70 4.56 -2.06
C MET A 42 4.96 3.72 -1.96
N GLY A 43 6.00 4.24 -1.30
CA GLY A 43 7.26 3.53 -1.17
C GLY A 43 7.09 2.22 -0.41
N GLU A 44 6.59 2.30 0.81
CA GLU A 44 6.43 1.16 1.70
C GLU A 44 5.33 1.44 2.73
N LEU A 45 4.56 0.40 3.08
CA LEU A 45 3.66 0.42 4.23
C LEU A 45 4.38 -0.17 5.45
N ARG A 46 4.36 0.57 6.57
CA ARG A 46 5.00 0.20 7.84
C ARG A 46 4.07 0.32 9.05
N GLY A 47 2.95 1.03 8.94
CA GLY A 47 2.05 1.20 10.07
C GLY A 47 0.69 1.80 9.70
N PRO A 48 0.19 2.80 10.46
CA PRO A 48 -1.20 3.25 10.40
C PRO A 48 -1.62 3.83 9.04
N GLU A 49 -0.68 4.30 8.22
CA GLU A 49 -0.92 4.76 6.84
C GLU A 49 -1.52 3.67 5.94
N ALA A 50 -1.38 2.40 6.31
CA ALA A 50 -1.97 1.26 5.63
C ALA A 50 -3.49 1.41 5.48
N TYR A 51 -4.19 1.91 6.50
CA TYR A 51 -5.64 2.06 6.40
C TYR A 51 -6.05 3.17 5.43
N SER A 52 -5.37 4.32 5.50
CA SER A 52 -5.58 5.41 4.54
C SER A 52 -5.26 4.97 3.11
N PHE A 53 -4.20 4.16 2.91
CA PHE A 53 -3.85 3.63 1.60
C PHE A 53 -4.94 2.67 1.09
N LEU A 54 -5.35 1.69 1.91
CA LEU A 54 -6.41 0.74 1.57
C LEU A 54 -7.72 1.46 1.16
N ARG A 55 -8.13 2.46 1.95
CA ARG A 55 -9.28 3.31 1.64
C ARG A 55 -9.11 4.06 0.33
N ALA A 56 -7.96 4.71 0.12
CA ALA A 56 -7.69 5.48 -1.08
C ALA A 56 -7.80 4.63 -2.37
N VAL A 57 -7.21 3.43 -2.36
CA VAL A 57 -7.28 2.50 -3.50
C VAL A 57 -8.73 2.10 -3.78
N ASN A 58 -9.47 1.75 -2.73
CA ASN A 58 -10.84 1.31 -2.87
C ASN A 58 -11.82 2.43 -3.29
N THR A 59 -11.54 3.72 -3.00
CA THR A 59 -12.47 4.84 -3.23
C THR A 59 -12.11 5.76 -4.39
N GLY A 60 -11.23 5.36 -5.31
CA GLY A 60 -10.98 6.17 -6.52
C GLY A 60 -9.54 6.27 -7.00
N HIS A 61 -8.62 5.45 -6.47
CA HIS A 61 -7.23 5.43 -6.91
C HIS A 61 -6.80 4.03 -7.36
N PRO A 62 -7.47 3.42 -8.37
CA PRO A 62 -7.11 2.12 -8.88
C PRO A 62 -5.72 2.14 -9.55
N GLY A 63 -5.04 0.99 -9.55
CA GLY A 63 -3.68 0.88 -10.10
C GLY A 63 -2.61 1.55 -9.24
N SER A 64 -2.91 1.83 -7.97
CA SER A 64 -1.92 2.23 -6.97
C SER A 64 -1.01 1.05 -6.60
N ILE A 65 0.23 1.35 -6.24
CA ILE A 65 1.28 0.36 -5.95
C ILE A 65 1.94 0.73 -4.63
N THR A 66 2.25 -0.29 -3.83
CA THR A 66 3.07 -0.14 -2.63
C THR A 66 3.93 -1.38 -2.41
N THR A 67 4.85 -1.31 -1.47
CA THR A 67 5.63 -2.46 -0.99
C THR A 67 5.38 -2.67 0.50
N LEU A 68 5.59 -3.89 0.97
CA LEU A 68 5.62 -4.24 2.38
C LEU A 68 6.50 -5.48 2.57
N HIS A 69 6.93 -5.72 3.80
CA HIS A 69 7.72 -6.91 4.14
C HIS A 69 6.82 -8.08 4.50
N ALA A 70 6.97 -9.19 3.78
CA ALA A 70 6.32 -10.47 4.05
C ALA A 70 7.08 -11.62 3.41
N ASP A 71 6.95 -12.81 3.99
CA ASP A 71 7.63 -14.04 3.52
C ASP A 71 6.85 -14.77 2.41
N SER A 72 5.60 -14.38 2.17
CA SER A 72 4.77 -14.91 1.09
C SER A 72 3.65 -13.91 0.74
N PRO A 73 3.02 -14.04 -0.44
CA PRO A 73 1.83 -13.25 -0.79
C PRO A 73 0.68 -13.38 0.22
N ALA A 74 0.41 -14.59 0.71
CA ALA A 74 -0.58 -14.81 1.76
C ALA A 74 -0.21 -14.07 3.06
N ALA A 75 1.05 -14.16 3.48
CA ALA A 75 1.54 -13.41 4.64
C ALA A 75 1.50 -11.89 4.41
N ALA A 76 1.63 -11.43 3.17
CA ALA A 76 1.52 -10.02 2.83
C ALA A 76 0.11 -9.47 3.08
N ALA A 77 -0.94 -10.24 2.75
CA ALA A 77 -2.31 -9.87 3.07
C ALA A 77 -2.55 -9.79 4.58
N GLU A 78 -2.02 -10.75 5.35
CA GLU A 78 -2.11 -10.77 6.83
C GLU A 78 -1.35 -9.60 7.47
N GLN A 79 -0.15 -9.28 6.97
CA GLN A 79 0.64 -8.16 7.43
C GLN A 79 -0.05 -6.82 7.13
N PHE A 80 -0.62 -6.69 5.93
CA PHE A 80 -1.37 -5.50 5.56
C PHE A 80 -2.60 -5.32 6.47
N ALA A 81 -3.38 -6.39 6.69
CA ALA A 81 -4.49 -6.35 7.64
C ALA A 81 -4.05 -5.99 9.07
N SER A 82 -2.89 -6.49 9.50
CA SER A 82 -2.35 -6.19 10.83
C SER A 82 -1.92 -4.72 10.98
N MET A 83 -1.36 -4.11 9.94
CA MET A 83 -1.06 -2.67 9.93
C MET A 83 -2.33 -1.82 9.97
N VAL A 84 -3.37 -2.24 9.26
CA VAL A 84 -4.69 -1.58 9.31
C VAL A 84 -5.30 -1.68 10.70
N LEU A 85 -5.20 -2.82 11.37
CA LEU A 85 -5.71 -2.98 12.74
C LEU A 85 -5.03 -2.02 13.72
N GLN A 86 -3.72 -1.78 13.56
CA GLN A 86 -2.95 -0.84 14.37
C GLN A 86 -3.33 0.64 14.15
N SER A 87 -4.10 0.96 13.10
CA SER A 87 -4.58 2.33 12.86
C SER A 87 -5.71 2.77 13.80
N GLY A 88 -6.24 1.87 14.64
CA GLY A 88 -7.34 2.17 15.56
C GLY A 88 -8.73 2.08 14.92
N THR A 89 -8.86 1.34 13.83
CA THR A 89 -10.16 1.05 13.19
C THR A 89 -11.08 0.25 14.12
N THR A 90 -12.40 0.40 13.95
CA THR A 90 -13.42 -0.38 14.67
C THR A 90 -13.74 -1.72 13.99
N LEU A 91 -13.18 -1.97 12.81
CA LEU A 91 -13.40 -3.22 12.06
C LEU A 91 -12.69 -4.40 12.72
N GLY A 92 -13.32 -5.57 12.69
CA GLY A 92 -12.69 -6.80 13.15
C GLY A 92 -11.58 -7.25 12.20
N ARG A 93 -10.64 -8.06 12.71
CA ARG A 93 -9.53 -8.63 11.91
C ARG A 93 -10.02 -9.34 10.65
N ALA A 94 -11.10 -10.13 10.77
CA ALA A 94 -11.67 -10.87 9.65
C ALA A 94 -12.20 -9.92 8.55
N ASP A 95 -12.91 -8.87 8.94
CA ASP A 95 -13.44 -7.86 8.00
C ASP A 95 -12.33 -7.11 7.30
N ILE A 96 -11.27 -6.75 8.03
CA ILE A 96 -10.09 -6.08 7.46
C ILE A 96 -9.39 -7.00 6.45
N LEU A 97 -9.17 -8.26 6.80
CA LEU A 97 -8.52 -9.21 5.90
C LEU A 97 -9.34 -9.45 4.64
N ALA A 98 -10.66 -9.59 4.76
CA ALA A 98 -11.57 -9.66 3.62
C ALA A 98 -11.49 -8.40 2.77
N TYR A 99 -11.41 -7.22 3.40
CA TYR A 99 -11.29 -5.95 2.70
C TYR A 99 -9.96 -5.79 1.94
N VAL A 100 -8.84 -6.23 2.53
CA VAL A 100 -7.54 -6.27 1.85
C VAL A 100 -7.61 -7.19 0.63
N ARG A 101 -8.11 -8.41 0.79
CA ARG A 101 -8.19 -9.42 -0.29
C ARG A 101 -9.11 -9.00 -1.44
N SER A 102 -10.18 -8.26 -1.14
CA SER A 102 -11.08 -7.71 -2.17
C SER A 102 -10.58 -6.43 -2.83
N THR A 103 -9.56 -5.78 -2.26
CA THR A 103 -9.00 -4.54 -2.82
C THR A 103 -7.73 -4.79 -3.64
N VAL A 104 -6.86 -5.70 -3.21
CA VAL A 104 -5.56 -5.96 -3.84
C VAL A 104 -5.69 -6.96 -5.00
N ASP A 105 -5.30 -6.53 -6.20
CA ASP A 105 -5.38 -7.35 -7.41
C ASP A 105 -4.20 -8.31 -7.59
N VAL A 106 -2.98 -7.88 -7.25
CA VAL A 106 -1.77 -8.64 -7.56
C VAL A 106 -0.78 -8.51 -6.43
N TYR A 107 -0.21 -9.64 -6.03
CA TYR A 107 0.92 -9.74 -5.12
C TYR A 107 2.14 -10.21 -5.91
N VAL A 108 3.23 -9.46 -5.85
CA VAL A 108 4.50 -9.82 -6.48
C VAL A 108 5.54 -10.02 -5.38
N GLN A 109 5.91 -11.27 -5.11
CA GLN A 109 6.92 -11.59 -4.11
C GLN A 109 8.31 -11.47 -4.74
N LEU A 110 9.18 -10.71 -4.08
CA LEU A 110 10.60 -10.61 -4.44
C LEU A 110 11.43 -11.44 -3.46
N SER A 111 12.38 -12.20 -3.99
CA SER A 111 13.38 -12.93 -3.21
C SER A 111 14.78 -12.63 -3.72
N ALA A 112 15.79 -12.95 -2.92
CA ALA A 112 17.19 -12.82 -3.31
C ALA A 112 17.94 -14.11 -2.98
N THR A 113 18.72 -14.59 -3.95
CA THR A 113 19.59 -15.76 -3.76
C THR A 113 20.91 -15.51 -4.50
N GLY A 114 22.03 -15.75 -3.83
CA GLY A 114 23.37 -15.52 -4.42
C GLY A 114 23.58 -14.08 -4.90
N GLY A 115 23.04 -13.09 -4.19
CA GLY A 115 23.14 -11.67 -4.55
C GLY A 115 22.25 -11.21 -5.71
N ARG A 116 21.45 -12.10 -6.31
CA ARG A 116 20.52 -11.76 -7.40
C ARG A 116 19.09 -11.68 -6.87
N ARG A 117 18.40 -10.58 -7.17
CA ARG A 117 16.97 -10.41 -6.90
C ARG A 117 16.15 -10.99 -8.06
N TYR A 118 15.07 -11.68 -7.73
CA TYR A 118 14.14 -12.25 -8.70
C TYR A 118 12.71 -12.27 -8.14
N VAL A 119 11.73 -12.39 -9.04
CA VAL A 119 10.32 -12.61 -8.66
C VAL A 119 10.16 -14.08 -8.31
N SER A 120 9.87 -14.38 -7.05
CA SER A 120 9.72 -15.77 -6.57
C SER A 120 8.28 -16.27 -6.63
N ALA A 121 7.30 -15.37 -6.59
CA ALA A 121 5.89 -15.69 -6.79
C ALA A 121 5.12 -14.49 -7.34
N ILE A 122 4.08 -14.79 -8.13
CA ILE A 122 3.05 -13.83 -8.54
C ILE A 122 1.71 -14.49 -8.21
N GLU A 123 0.92 -13.85 -7.37
CA GLU A 123 -0.43 -14.31 -7.02
C GLU A 123 -1.45 -13.23 -7.38
N LEU A 124 -2.54 -13.67 -8.00
CA LEU A 124 -3.70 -12.82 -8.23
C LEU A 124 -4.57 -12.84 -6.98
N GLY A 125 -4.90 -11.66 -6.47
CA GLY A 125 -5.88 -11.50 -5.40
C GLY A 125 -7.29 -11.71 -5.91
N GLN A 126 -8.24 -11.91 -4.99
CA GLN A 126 -9.66 -12.11 -5.33
C GLN A 126 -10.25 -10.91 -6.08
N ALA A 127 -9.64 -9.72 -5.91
CA ALA A 127 -10.01 -8.53 -6.65
C ALA A 127 -9.77 -8.68 -8.17
N ALA A 128 -8.79 -9.47 -8.61
CA ALA A 128 -8.42 -9.61 -10.02
C ALA A 128 -9.48 -10.34 -10.87
N ASP A 129 -10.39 -11.08 -10.25
CA ASP A 129 -11.51 -11.75 -10.94
C ASP A 129 -12.41 -10.76 -11.68
N ARG A 130 -12.39 -9.47 -11.30
CA ARG A 130 -13.11 -8.38 -11.98
C ARG A 130 -12.63 -8.09 -13.41
N PHE A 131 -11.47 -8.62 -13.81
CA PHE A 131 -10.91 -8.47 -15.15
C PHE A 131 -11.08 -9.72 -16.03
N ALA A 132 -11.78 -10.75 -15.54
CA ALA A 132 -12.02 -12.00 -16.28
C ALA A 132 -13.25 -11.93 -17.24
N HIS A 133 -13.76 -10.73 -17.52
CA HIS A 133 -14.91 -10.45 -18.39
C HIS A 133 -14.57 -9.29 -19.33
#